data_AF-A0A6C2YU66-F1
#
_entry.id   AF-A0A6C2YU66-F1
#
_cell.length_a   1.000
_cell.length_b   1.000
_cell.length_c   1.000
_cell.angle_alpha   90.00
_cell.angle_beta   90.00
_cell.angle_gamma   90.00
#
_symmetry.space_group_name_H-M   'P 1'
#
loop_
_entity.id
_entity.type
_entity.pdbx_description
1 polymer ?
#
loop_
_entity_poly.entity_id
_entity_poly.type
_entity_poly.pdbx_seq_one_letter_code
_entity_poly.pdbx_strand_id
1 'polypeptide(L)'
;MAWIGPNGYADRILGAGLRPSPFQLRPRPSDPLQRMHGAALNWPSRPSIAPAAPNAFRGPAQRHRLTKVDQGTVAKDLNTVIEPGVDVAADVEAINQGLAQRAGDRFIVNGRTYGVHDGTLYPISGPGLHQLDRGGFKALGVLNKFGDSPRAAEIMQKMGLSQDAIDAGRAAWKAGQP
;
A
#
# COMPACT_ATOMS: atom_id res chain seq x y z
N MET A 1 29.75 26.75 49.84
CA MET A 1 31.20 26.49 49.58
C MET A 1 31.27 25.72 48.27
N ALA A 2 31.56 26.39 47.13
CA ALA A 2 32.90 26.66 46.57
C ALA A 2 33.66 25.34 46.33
N TRP A 3 34.10 24.97 45.12
CA TRP A 3 35.17 25.55 44.27
C TRP A 3 35.02 24.93 42.84
N ILE A 4 34.96 25.66 41.72
CA ILE A 4 36.01 26.27 40.86
C ILE A 4 37.09 25.25 40.37
N GLY A 5 37.31 25.21 39.04
CA GLY A 5 38.27 24.37 38.26
C GLY A 5 39.77 24.64 38.57
N PRO A 6 40.75 24.63 37.63
CA PRO A 6 40.65 24.82 36.17
C PRO A 6 41.75 24.08 35.33
N ASN A 7 41.93 24.49 34.06
CA ASN A 7 43.15 24.43 33.23
C ASN A 7 43.51 23.07 32.58
N GLY A 8 43.96 23.01 31.33
CA GLY A 8 44.36 24.04 30.39
C GLY A 8 45.37 23.47 29.37
N TYR A 9 45.69 24.29 28.36
CA TYR A 9 46.79 24.16 27.39
C TYR A 9 46.66 23.06 26.32
N ALA A 10 47.12 23.19 25.08
CA ALA A 10 47.63 24.26 24.20
C ALA A 10 48.02 23.51 22.90
N ASP A 11 47.58 23.93 21.73
CA ASP A 11 48.28 24.85 20.81
C ASP A 11 49.48 24.21 20.08
N ARG A 12 49.67 24.64 18.81
CA ARG A 12 50.85 24.52 17.93
C ARG A 12 51.12 23.18 17.19
N ILE A 13 51.61 23.11 15.95
CA ILE A 13 52.10 24.09 14.95
C ILE A 13 52.19 23.40 13.56
N LEU A 14 52.11 24.25 12.54
CA LEU A 14 52.43 24.18 11.10
C LEU A 14 53.56 23.25 10.58
N GLY A 15 53.43 22.89 9.31
CA GLY A 15 54.51 22.68 8.32
C GLY A 15 53.95 22.02 7.03
N ALA A 16 53.61 22.71 5.94
CA ALA A 16 54.40 23.49 4.96
C ALA A 16 55.36 22.66 4.07
N GLY A 17 55.06 22.61 2.76
CA GLY A 17 55.92 22.15 1.65
C GLY A 17 55.10 21.69 0.44
N LEU A 18 54.78 22.53 -0.58
CA LEU A 18 55.52 22.76 -1.84
C LEU A 18 55.78 21.45 -2.63
N ARG A 19 55.51 21.22 -3.92
CA ARG A 19 55.11 21.98 -5.13
C ARG A 19 54.80 20.94 -6.27
N PRO A 20 54.37 21.34 -7.50
CA PRO A 20 53.52 20.54 -8.40
C PRO A 20 54.27 19.77 -9.51
N SER A 21 53.56 18.82 -10.16
CA SER A 21 53.98 18.21 -11.43
C SER A 21 52.92 18.42 -12.53
N PRO A 22 53.31 18.86 -13.74
CA PRO A 22 52.41 19.14 -14.85
C PRO A 22 52.35 17.95 -15.82
N PHE A 23 51.17 17.37 -16.04
CA PHE A 23 50.95 16.46 -17.17
C PHE A 23 49.67 16.85 -17.92
N GLN A 24 49.87 17.82 -18.80
CA GLN A 24 49.46 17.84 -20.22
C GLN A 24 48.14 17.18 -20.59
N LEU A 25 47.16 18.05 -20.87
CA LEU A 25 46.01 17.81 -21.74
C LEU A 25 46.46 17.23 -23.09
N ARG A 26 45.90 16.08 -23.46
CA ARG A 26 45.80 15.65 -24.86
C ARG A 26 44.32 15.43 -25.18
N PRO A 27 43.72 16.19 -26.11
CA PRO A 27 42.49 15.77 -26.74
C PRO A 27 42.82 14.68 -27.77
N ARG A 28 42.06 13.58 -27.73
CA ARG A 28 42.06 12.52 -28.75
C ARG A 28 40.62 12.30 -29.23
N PRO A 29 40.45 11.76 -30.44
CA PRO A 29 39.84 12.49 -31.54
C PRO A 29 38.36 12.14 -31.77
N SER A 30 37.73 12.99 -32.58
CA SER A 30 36.44 12.83 -33.26
C SER A 30 36.13 11.39 -33.68
N ASP A 31 35.00 10.88 -33.19
CA ASP A 31 34.41 9.61 -33.61
C ASP A 31 33.68 9.81 -34.95
N PRO A 32 34.09 9.16 -36.05
CA PRO A 32 33.46 9.29 -37.36
C PRO A 32 32.52 8.10 -37.60
N LEU A 33 31.27 8.21 -37.17
CA LEU A 33 30.19 7.31 -37.63
C LEU A 33 28.95 8.13 -37.96
N GLN A 34 29.03 8.79 -39.12
CA GLN A 34 27.84 9.19 -39.86
C GLN A 34 27.59 8.17 -40.97
N ARG A 35 26.30 7.86 -41.18
CA ARG A 35 25.67 7.10 -42.27
C ARG A 35 25.48 5.61 -42.05
N MET A 36 24.27 5.27 -41.60
CA MET A 36 23.41 4.39 -42.38
C MET A 36 22.00 4.98 -42.47
N HIS A 37 21.56 5.26 -43.71
CA HIS A 37 20.16 5.43 -44.07
C HIS A 37 19.49 4.06 -44.08
N GLY A 38 18.28 3.94 -43.52
CA GLY A 38 17.44 2.76 -43.73
C GLY A 38 16.25 2.68 -42.79
N ALA A 39 15.06 2.98 -43.33
CA ALA A 39 13.73 2.57 -42.87
C ALA A 39 13.34 2.91 -41.41
N ALA A 40 12.70 4.07 -41.23
CA ALA A 40 11.85 4.31 -40.08
C ALA A 40 10.63 3.36 -40.14
N LEU A 41 10.71 2.24 -39.42
CA LEU A 41 9.53 1.47 -39.06
C LEU A 41 8.63 2.37 -38.19
N ASN A 42 7.51 2.77 -38.76
CA ASN A 42 6.39 3.40 -38.08
C ASN A 42 5.88 2.45 -36.98
N TRP A 43 6.36 2.66 -35.75
CA TRP A 43 5.78 2.04 -34.56
C TRP A 43 4.52 2.82 -34.21
N PRO A 44 3.33 2.19 -34.07
CA PRO A 44 2.15 2.91 -33.63
C PRO A 44 2.43 3.48 -32.24
N SER A 45 2.38 4.81 -32.13
CA SER A 45 2.46 5.54 -30.87
C SER A 45 1.54 4.88 -29.86
N ARG A 46 2.13 4.28 -28.81
CA ARG A 46 1.37 3.87 -27.64
C ARG A 46 0.64 5.13 -27.14
N PRO A 47 -0.65 5.06 -26.76
CA PRO A 47 -1.28 6.20 -26.09
C PRO A 47 -0.43 6.52 -24.86
N SER A 48 0.06 7.76 -24.81
CA SER A 48 0.77 8.30 -23.66
C SER A 48 -0.20 8.25 -22.50
N ILE A 49 -0.05 7.26 -21.61
CA ILE A 49 -0.76 7.23 -20.34
C ILE A 49 -0.27 8.48 -19.62
N ALA A 50 -1.14 9.48 -19.48
CA ALA A 50 -0.82 10.68 -18.72
C ALA A 50 -0.23 10.27 -17.37
N PRO A 51 0.86 10.91 -16.89
CA PRO A 51 1.38 10.61 -15.58
C PRO A 51 0.25 10.84 -14.57
N ALA A 52 -0.06 9.81 -13.77
CA ALA A 52 -1.02 9.91 -12.69
C ALA A 52 -0.66 11.15 -11.86
N ALA A 53 -1.66 12.00 -11.59
CA ALA A 53 -1.46 13.22 -10.82
C ALA A 53 -0.65 12.89 -9.54
N PRO A 54 0.42 13.65 -9.22
CA PRO A 54 1.43 13.24 -8.25
C PRO A 54 0.93 13.01 -6.81
N ASN A 55 -0.34 13.35 -6.52
CA ASN A 55 -0.98 13.17 -5.22
C ASN A 55 -2.29 12.37 -5.26
N ALA A 56 -2.52 11.54 -6.28
CA ALA A 56 -3.71 10.67 -6.30
C ALA A 56 -3.56 9.54 -5.27
N PHE A 57 -4.59 9.33 -4.44
CA PHE A 57 -4.64 8.21 -3.53
C PHE A 57 -4.72 6.89 -4.30
N ARG A 58 -4.00 5.89 -3.79
CA ARG A 58 -4.09 4.50 -4.27
C ARG A 58 -5.27 3.80 -3.60
N GLY A 59 -5.88 2.87 -4.33
CA GLY A 59 -6.93 2.01 -3.78
C GLY A 59 -6.42 1.01 -2.73
N PRO A 60 -7.35 0.41 -1.96
CA PRO A 60 -7.00 -0.57 -0.95
C PRO A 60 -6.40 -1.85 -1.53
N ALA A 61 -5.56 -2.52 -0.74
CA ALA A 61 -4.93 -3.78 -1.11
C ALA A 61 -5.97 -4.91 -1.35
N GLN A 62 -5.64 -5.85 -2.23
CA GLN A 62 -6.52 -6.96 -2.63
C GLN A 62 -7.02 -7.82 -1.47
N ARG A 63 -6.29 -7.89 -0.35
CA ARG A 63 -6.69 -8.62 0.87
C ARG A 63 -7.96 -8.10 1.53
N HIS A 64 -8.46 -6.92 1.12
CA HIS A 64 -9.74 -6.41 1.54
C HIS A 64 -10.89 -6.98 0.71
N ARG A 65 -10.66 -7.68 -0.40
CA ARG A 65 -11.73 -8.37 -1.14
C ARG A 65 -12.16 -9.60 -0.37
N LEU A 66 -13.44 -9.71 -0.07
CA LEU A 66 -14.03 -10.79 0.73
C LEU A 66 -13.67 -12.18 0.16
N THR A 67 -13.75 -12.34 -1.16
CA THR A 67 -13.44 -13.59 -1.88
C THR A 67 -11.95 -13.93 -1.96
N LYS A 68 -11.06 -13.01 -1.55
CA LYS A 68 -9.61 -13.21 -1.54
C LYS A 68 -9.05 -13.54 -0.16
N VAL A 69 -9.90 -13.59 0.87
CA VAL A 69 -9.49 -13.98 2.23
C VAL A 69 -9.38 -15.50 2.30
N ASP A 70 -8.21 -15.99 2.70
CA ASP A 70 -7.95 -17.40 2.95
C ASP A 70 -7.35 -17.62 4.35
N GLN A 71 -7.11 -18.87 4.73
CA GLN A 71 -6.53 -19.22 6.02
C GLN A 71 -5.07 -18.72 6.21
N GLY A 72 -4.36 -18.39 5.12
CA GLY A 72 -3.00 -17.86 5.15
C GLY A 72 -2.95 -16.33 5.21
N THR A 73 -4.10 -15.66 5.06
CA THR A 73 -4.19 -14.20 5.05
C THR A 73 -3.92 -13.66 6.46
N VAL A 74 -3.05 -12.66 6.54
CA VAL A 74 -2.67 -12.05 7.83
C VAL A 74 -3.89 -11.39 8.48
N ALA A 75 -4.37 -11.99 9.56
CA ALA A 75 -5.45 -11.44 10.37
C ALA A 75 -4.89 -10.37 11.33
N LYS A 76 -5.40 -9.13 11.19
CA LYS A 76 -5.21 -8.07 12.19
C LYS A 76 -6.29 -8.16 13.27
N ASP A 77 -6.20 -7.31 14.29
CA ASP A 77 -7.23 -7.24 15.34
C ASP A 77 -8.57 -6.78 14.79
N LEU A 78 -8.54 -5.90 13.78
CA LEU A 78 -9.72 -5.41 13.07
C LEU A 78 -9.43 -5.40 11.57
N ASN A 79 -10.30 -6.03 10.79
CA ASN A 79 -10.15 -6.16 9.34
C ASN A 79 -11.47 -5.78 8.67
N THR A 80 -11.42 -4.90 7.67
CA THR A 80 -12.60 -4.61 6.84
C THR A 80 -12.49 -5.37 5.53
N VAL A 81 -13.51 -6.17 5.21
CA VAL A 81 -13.65 -6.88 3.93
C VAL A 81 -14.75 -6.24 3.08
N ILE A 82 -14.58 -6.32 1.77
CA ILE A 82 -15.36 -5.65 0.74
C ILE A 82 -16.07 -6.72 -0.07
N GLU A 83 -17.38 -6.63 -0.18
CA GLU A 83 -18.18 -7.50 -1.04
C GLU A 83 -17.76 -7.42 -2.52
N PRO A 84 -17.92 -8.50 -3.31
CA PRO A 84 -17.57 -8.50 -4.74
C PRO A 84 -18.26 -7.41 -5.57
N GLY A 85 -19.49 -7.03 -5.22
CA GLY A 85 -20.29 -6.04 -5.96
C GLY A 85 -19.92 -4.58 -5.70
N VAL A 86 -19.03 -4.28 -4.76
CA VAL A 86 -18.64 -2.90 -4.45
C VAL A 86 -17.58 -2.40 -5.42
N ASP A 87 -17.92 -1.34 -6.15
CA ASP A 87 -17.00 -0.62 -7.03
C ASP A 87 -16.12 0.38 -6.25
N VAL A 88 -15.06 -0.15 -5.67
CA VAL A 88 -14.04 0.63 -4.96
C VAL A 88 -13.20 1.48 -5.91
N ALA A 89 -13.08 1.10 -7.19
CA ALA A 89 -12.29 1.88 -8.14
C ALA A 89 -12.98 3.22 -8.41
N ALA A 90 -14.30 3.20 -8.63
CA ALA A 90 -15.11 4.41 -8.76
C ALA A 90 -15.05 5.30 -7.49
N ASP A 91 -15.06 4.70 -6.30
CA ASP A 91 -14.92 5.46 -5.05
C ASP A 91 -13.55 6.16 -4.96
N VAL A 92 -12.47 5.46 -5.28
CA VAL A 92 -11.10 6.03 -5.25
C VAL A 92 -10.97 7.16 -6.27
N GLU A 93 -11.55 6.99 -7.46
CA GLU A 93 -11.59 8.02 -8.48
C GLU A 93 -12.37 9.26 -8.01
N ALA A 94 -13.56 9.07 -7.45
CA ALA A 94 -14.36 10.17 -6.90
C ALA A 94 -13.64 10.91 -5.76
N ILE A 95 -12.91 10.20 -4.89
CA ILE A 95 -12.07 10.80 -3.85
C ILE A 95 -10.96 11.64 -4.50
N ASN A 96 -10.28 11.10 -5.51
CA ASN A 96 -9.18 11.79 -6.20
C ASN A 96 -9.65 13.00 -7.02
N GLN A 97 -10.90 12.99 -7.49
CA GLN A 97 -11.55 14.13 -8.16
C GLN A 97 -12.10 15.18 -7.17
N GLY A 98 -12.02 14.93 -5.86
CA GLY A 98 -12.54 15.84 -4.84
C GLY A 98 -14.07 15.82 -4.69
N LEU A 99 -14.73 14.78 -5.22
CA LEU A 99 -16.18 14.60 -5.14
C LEU A 99 -16.64 13.94 -3.82
N ALA A 100 -15.70 13.39 -3.05
CA ALA A 100 -15.99 12.79 -1.76
C ALA A 100 -16.13 13.85 -0.65
N GLN A 101 -17.02 13.59 0.30
CA GLN A 101 -17.12 14.39 1.51
C GLN A 101 -15.92 14.12 2.42
N ARG A 102 -15.21 15.17 2.83
CA ARG A 102 -14.13 15.06 3.81
C ARG A 102 -14.66 15.23 5.23
N ALA A 103 -14.39 14.27 6.10
CA ALA A 103 -14.75 14.27 7.51
C ALA A 103 -13.47 14.10 8.35
N GLY A 104 -12.78 15.22 8.62
CA GLY A 104 -11.45 15.21 9.23
C GLY A 104 -10.42 14.53 8.31
N ASP A 105 -9.84 13.44 8.79
CA ASP A 105 -8.86 12.62 8.06
C ASP A 105 -9.47 11.47 7.26
N ARG A 106 -10.81 11.44 7.16
CA ARG A 106 -11.56 10.41 6.45
C ARG A 106 -12.28 10.97 5.23
N PHE A 107 -12.51 10.10 4.28
CA PHE A 107 -13.32 10.37 3.09
C PHE A 107 -14.59 9.55 3.12
N ILE A 108 -15.72 10.19 2.81
CA ILE A 108 -17.02 9.56 2.70
C ILE A 108 -17.49 9.71 1.26
N VAL A 109 -17.75 8.59 0.60
CA VAL A 109 -18.20 8.53 -0.80
C VAL A 109 -19.18 7.37 -0.93
N ASN A 110 -20.33 7.58 -1.59
CA ASN A 110 -21.35 6.55 -1.78
C ASN A 110 -21.79 5.85 -0.47
N GLY A 111 -21.81 6.60 0.65
CA GLY A 111 -22.12 6.06 2.00
C GLY A 111 -21.01 5.20 2.63
N ARG A 112 -19.87 5.05 1.98
CA ARG A 112 -18.69 4.31 2.47
C ARG A 112 -17.63 5.27 2.98
N THR A 113 -17.02 4.88 4.10
CA THR A 113 -15.98 5.64 4.79
C THR A 113 -14.62 4.99 4.56
N TYR A 114 -13.65 5.80 4.17
CA TYR A 114 -12.27 5.42 3.93
C TYR A 114 -11.31 6.24 4.79
N GLY A 115 -10.27 5.59 5.29
CA GLY A 115 -9.12 6.25 5.88
C GLY A 115 -7.95 6.26 4.92
N VAL A 116 -6.95 7.10 5.19
CA VAL A 116 -5.70 7.17 4.42
C VAL A 116 -4.53 6.73 5.29
N HIS A 117 -3.65 5.92 4.70
CA HIS A 117 -2.34 5.62 5.26
C HIS A 117 -1.30 5.60 4.14
N ASP A 118 -0.25 6.43 4.25
CA ASP A 118 0.84 6.55 3.28
C ASP A 118 0.39 6.72 1.82
N GLY A 119 -0.66 7.52 1.60
CA GLY A 119 -1.24 7.75 0.27
C GLY A 119 -2.07 6.58 -0.27
N THR A 120 -2.42 5.60 0.57
CA THR A 120 -3.27 4.45 0.25
C THR A 120 -4.56 4.52 1.05
N LEU A 121 -5.69 4.41 0.36
CA LEU A 121 -7.00 4.33 1.01
C LEU A 121 -7.21 2.94 1.60
N TYR A 122 -7.80 2.87 2.80
CA TYR A 122 -8.29 1.63 3.38
C TYR A 122 -9.76 1.78 3.76
N PRO A 123 -10.60 0.75 3.50
CA PRO A 123 -12.01 0.79 3.86
C PRO A 123 -12.15 0.72 5.37
N ILE A 124 -13.10 1.49 5.91
CA ILE A 124 -13.44 1.49 7.34
C ILE A 124 -14.82 0.86 7.52
N SER A 125 -15.85 1.46 6.93
CA SER A 125 -17.26 1.09 7.15
C SER A 125 -18.17 1.60 6.03
N GLY A 126 -19.34 1.00 5.87
CA GLY A 126 -20.39 1.45 4.94
C GLY A 126 -21.02 0.29 4.18
N PRO A 127 -21.94 0.58 3.24
CA PRO A 127 -22.63 -0.45 2.46
C PRO A 127 -21.64 -1.37 1.73
N GLY A 128 -21.81 -2.68 1.89
CA GLY A 128 -20.95 -3.70 1.30
C GLY A 128 -19.56 -3.86 1.94
N LEU A 129 -19.32 -3.20 3.08
CA LEU A 129 -18.10 -3.30 3.87
C LEU A 129 -18.40 -3.98 5.23
N HIS A 130 -17.73 -5.09 5.50
CA HIS A 130 -17.89 -5.85 6.75
C HIS A 130 -16.64 -5.71 7.60
N GLN A 131 -16.81 -5.18 8.80
CA GLN A 131 -15.74 -5.09 9.78
C GLN A 131 -15.75 -6.35 10.65
N LEU A 132 -14.65 -7.09 10.63
CA LEU A 132 -14.48 -8.36 11.33
C LEU A 132 -13.30 -8.26 12.29
N ASP A 133 -13.49 -8.82 13.48
CA ASP A 133 -12.40 -9.05 14.42
C ASP A 133 -11.46 -10.14 13.89
N ARG A 134 -10.36 -10.39 14.61
CA ARG A 134 -9.40 -11.45 14.26
C ARG A 134 -10.08 -12.82 14.12
N GLY A 135 -11.05 -13.13 14.98
CA GLY A 135 -11.77 -14.40 14.94
C GLY A 135 -12.65 -14.52 13.70
N GLY A 136 -13.49 -13.52 13.44
CA GLY A 136 -14.40 -13.52 12.30
C GLY A 136 -13.68 -13.49 10.95
N PHE A 137 -12.54 -12.80 10.87
CA PHE A 137 -11.71 -12.81 9.66
C PHE A 137 -11.12 -14.20 9.38
N LYS A 138 -10.70 -14.92 10.43
CA LYS A 138 -10.25 -16.32 10.31
C LYS A 138 -11.39 -17.25 9.92
N ALA A 139 -12.58 -17.08 10.51
CA ALA A 139 -13.77 -17.84 10.15
C ALA A 139 -14.12 -17.66 8.68
N LEU A 140 -14.08 -16.42 8.17
CA LEU A 140 -14.29 -16.13 6.74
C LEU A 140 -13.30 -16.90 5.85
N GLY A 141 -12.01 -16.93 6.19
CA GLY A 141 -11.01 -17.69 5.43
C GLY A 141 -11.27 -19.20 5.39
N VAL A 142 -11.82 -19.77 6.47
CA VAL A 142 -12.25 -21.18 6.50
C VAL A 142 -13.46 -21.39 5.59
N LEU A 143 -14.47 -20.53 5.71
CA LEU A 143 -15.72 -20.61 4.95
C LEU A 143 -15.49 -20.41 3.44
N ASN A 144 -14.60 -19.50 3.04
CA ASN A 144 -14.23 -19.31 1.64
C ASN A 144 -13.61 -20.58 1.03
N LYS A 145 -12.95 -21.42 1.84
CA LYS A 145 -12.29 -22.64 1.37
C LYS A 145 -13.17 -23.88 1.41
N PHE A 146 -13.97 -24.03 2.46
CA PHE A 146 -14.74 -25.26 2.73
C PHE A 146 -16.26 -25.06 2.63
N GLY A 147 -16.72 -23.84 2.34
CA GLY A 147 -18.11 -23.46 2.44
C GLY A 147 -18.66 -23.53 3.87
N ASP A 148 -19.96 -23.28 4.01
CA ASP A 148 -20.69 -23.53 5.23
C ASP A 148 -20.96 -25.04 5.41
N SER A 149 -19.93 -25.78 5.82
CA SER A 149 -19.95 -27.25 5.93
C SER A 149 -19.62 -27.74 7.34
N PRO A 150 -19.98 -28.99 7.69
CA PRO A 150 -19.58 -29.60 8.97
C PRO A 150 -18.05 -29.59 9.17
N ARG A 151 -17.29 -29.72 8.07
CA ARG A 151 -15.83 -29.64 8.10
C ARG A 151 -15.33 -28.25 8.48
N ALA A 152 -15.95 -27.19 7.96
CA ALA A 152 -15.63 -25.83 8.34
C ALA A 152 -15.90 -25.59 9.83
N ALA A 153 -17.04 -26.07 10.33
CA ALA A 153 -17.41 -25.97 11.75
C ALA A 153 -16.38 -26.67 12.65
N GLU A 154 -15.96 -27.90 12.32
CA GLU A 154 -14.93 -28.64 13.06
C GLU A 154 -13.59 -27.88 13.09
N ILE A 155 -13.17 -27.29 11.97
CA ILE A 155 -11.93 -26.51 11.89
C ILE A 155 -12.04 -25.26 12.78
N MET A 156 -13.14 -24.51 12.70
CA MET A 156 -13.35 -23.30 13.51
C MET A 156 -13.39 -23.60 15.02
N GLN A 157 -13.98 -24.74 15.41
CA GLN A 157 -13.95 -25.22 16.79
C GLN A 157 -12.53 -25.58 17.24
N LYS A 158 -11.76 -26.31 16.43
CA LYS A 158 -10.36 -26.65 16.72
C LYS A 158 -9.45 -25.42 16.81
N MET A 159 -9.79 -24.36 16.07
CA MET A 159 -9.11 -23.07 16.15
C MET A 159 -9.46 -22.27 17.40
N GLY A 160 -10.47 -22.70 18.18
CA GLY A 160 -10.93 -22.01 19.39
C GLY A 160 -11.61 -20.67 19.10
N LEU A 161 -12.28 -20.54 17.95
CA LEU A 161 -13.02 -19.31 17.62
C LEU A 161 -14.29 -19.20 18.49
N SER A 162 -14.61 -17.99 18.94
CA SER A 162 -15.88 -17.74 19.63
C SER A 162 -17.06 -17.86 18.67
N GLN A 163 -18.23 -18.14 19.22
CA GLN A 163 -19.45 -18.25 18.42
C GLN A 163 -19.77 -16.93 17.69
N ASP A 164 -19.61 -15.78 18.38
CA ASP A 164 -19.82 -14.45 17.79
C ASP A 164 -18.90 -14.20 16.58
N ALA A 165 -17.62 -14.61 16.68
CA ALA A 165 -16.67 -14.50 15.59
C ALA A 165 -17.07 -15.39 14.40
N ILE A 166 -17.50 -16.63 14.68
CA ILE A 166 -17.99 -17.56 13.64
C ILE A 166 -19.20 -16.96 12.92
N ASP A 167 -20.14 -16.39 13.67
CA ASP A 167 -21.38 -15.83 13.13
C ASP A 167 -21.11 -14.56 12.31
N ALA A 168 -20.21 -13.68 12.78
CA ALA A 168 -19.77 -12.51 12.01
C ALA A 168 -19.08 -12.91 10.70
N GLY A 169 -18.16 -13.88 10.74
CA GLY A 169 -17.49 -14.41 9.55
C GLY A 169 -18.49 -15.06 8.57
N ARG A 170 -19.49 -15.78 9.09
CA ARG A 170 -20.56 -16.40 8.30
C ARG A 170 -21.49 -15.38 7.66
N ALA A 171 -21.86 -14.33 8.38
CA ALA A 171 -22.68 -13.25 7.85
C ALA A 171 -21.98 -12.57 6.65
N ALA A 172 -20.70 -12.23 6.80
CA ALA A 172 -19.90 -11.69 5.71
C ALA A 172 -19.79 -12.68 4.54
N TRP A 173 -19.49 -13.96 4.81
CA TRP A 173 -19.38 -14.99 3.78
C TRP A 173 -20.66 -15.14 2.95
N LYS A 174 -21.84 -15.12 3.61
CA LYS A 174 -23.15 -15.16 2.95
C LYS A 174 -23.40 -13.93 2.08
N ALA A 175 -23.02 -12.75 2.55
CA ALA A 175 -23.14 -11.50 1.77
C ALA A 175 -22.25 -11.49 0.51
N GLY A 176 -21.20 -12.30 0.49
CA GLY A 176 -20.32 -12.46 -0.68
C GLY A 176 -20.74 -13.54 -1.68
N GLN A 177 -21.83 -14.28 -1.42
CA GLN A 177 -22.33 -15.28 -2.35
C GLN A 177 -23.09 -14.62 -3.51
N PRO A 178 -23.00 -15.16 -4.75
CA PRO A 178 -23.75 -14.68 -5.90
C PRO A 178 -25.26 -14.97 -5.79
#